data_AF-A0A4U6XIQ0-F1
#
_entry.id   AF-A0A4U6XIQ0-F1
#
_cell.length_a   1.000
_cell.length_b   1.000
_cell.length_c   1.000
_cell.angle_alpha   90.00
_cell.angle_beta   90.00
_cell.angle_gamma   90.00
#
_symmetry.space_group_name_H-M   'P 1'
#
loop_
_entity.id
_entity.type
_entity.pdbx_description
1 polymer ?
#
loop_
_entity_poly.entity_id
_entity_poly.type
_entity_poly.pdbx_seq_one_letter_code
_entity_poly.pdbx_strand_id
1 'polypeptide(L)'
;MSLTNEDWEEIRQDIPSVSDPFIAQYINGREALIAQEHKSRADASFRAAASPIARRAADIVSRIRDEEKRTIWNAQAEEDLATSEGLAPFPGMMFTLAKQRLETTRLWRIVQKMPKGSLLHAHLDAMVDFDFLFDVLLNTPGMHFAADEPLSDAAAKSNSGVHFRFKKAENSKSSPWEHSYVPGEFRLLTKTADEYPDSGRTGFLKWLKARCTITLTDSMEQHHGIDAVWRKFVSCFTVTSTIIHYEPIFRAFLKRLMASLLADGIYWIEIRCETTSFPVASDSKIMTTDRTRFTWPLNYCRDRQEEPEKDYNHMFQVMEEELALFKSDPANAAFWGFRTIWTTTRQLPTRDIIESMDNCITTKISWPHLIAGYDLVGQEDLGRPLRDLLPELFWFRKQCAQEGVNLPFFFHAGETLGDGDETDQNLFDAILLGTRRIGHGFSLYKHPLLIDMIKDKRILVESCPISNEVLRLCGSTMSHPLPALLSRGVPCALCNDDPAMLGQDTAGMSHDYWQALQGWENVGLLGLGSMAENSVRWSAFEDETPEQWTAGIKEASLGSGVKADRLKQWATEWEKFCLWIVEEFGEESGQA
;
A
#
# COMPACT_ATOMS: atom_id res chain seq x y z
N MET A 1 24.62 -52.70 -7.40
CA MET A 1 26.07 -52.85 -7.18
C MET A 1 26.69 -51.49 -7.43
N SER A 2 27.56 -51.02 -6.55
CA SER A 2 28.34 -49.80 -6.80
C SER A 2 29.37 -50.07 -7.89
N LEU A 3 29.66 -49.07 -8.72
CA LEU A 3 30.77 -49.09 -9.70
C LEU A 3 32.07 -49.50 -8.99
N THR A 4 32.86 -50.34 -9.64
CA THR A 4 34.21 -50.62 -9.13
C THR A 4 35.12 -49.43 -9.38
N ASN A 5 36.23 -49.33 -8.64
CA ASN A 5 37.19 -48.23 -8.83
C ASN A 5 37.85 -48.26 -10.21
N GLU A 6 38.01 -49.45 -10.82
CA GLU A 6 38.51 -49.59 -12.19
C GLU A 6 37.49 -49.06 -13.21
N ASP A 7 36.23 -49.48 -13.09
CA ASP A 7 35.16 -48.98 -13.98
C ASP A 7 35.00 -47.46 -13.87
N TRP A 8 35.16 -46.88 -12.68
CA TRP A 8 35.08 -45.43 -12.49
C TRP A 8 36.23 -44.68 -13.16
N GLU A 9 37.46 -45.19 -13.10
CA GLU A 9 38.62 -44.50 -13.68
C GLU A 9 38.59 -44.52 -15.21
N GLU A 10 38.07 -45.60 -15.82
CA GLU A 10 37.78 -45.66 -17.26
C GLU A 10 36.69 -44.65 -17.64
N ILE A 11 35.55 -44.67 -16.93
CA ILE A 11 34.45 -43.73 -17.16
C ILE A 11 34.92 -42.28 -17.00
N ARG A 12 35.72 -41.97 -15.99
CA ARG A 12 36.21 -40.62 -15.72
C ARG A 12 37.02 -40.03 -16.88
N GLN A 13 37.77 -40.86 -17.59
CA GLN A 13 38.55 -40.43 -18.76
C GLN A 13 37.66 -40.17 -19.99
N ASP A 14 36.52 -40.86 -20.07
CA ASP A 14 35.51 -40.69 -21.12
C ASP A 14 34.53 -39.54 -20.85
N ILE A 15 34.51 -38.98 -19.64
CA ILE A 15 33.66 -37.81 -19.32
C ILE A 15 34.15 -36.60 -20.14
N PRO A 16 33.30 -36.02 -20.99
CA PRO A 16 33.66 -34.86 -21.80
C PRO A 16 34.05 -33.65 -20.95
N SER A 17 35.04 -32.88 -21.42
CA SER A 17 35.49 -31.65 -20.77
C SER A 17 34.56 -30.49 -21.13
N VAL A 18 34.41 -29.51 -20.23
CA VAL A 18 33.68 -28.25 -20.52
C VAL A 18 34.27 -27.46 -21.70
N SER A 19 35.53 -27.74 -22.06
CA SER A 19 36.20 -27.17 -23.24
C SER A 19 35.83 -27.86 -24.55
N ASP A 20 35.15 -29.00 -24.52
CA ASP A 20 34.82 -29.76 -25.73
C ASP A 20 33.84 -28.96 -26.61
N PRO A 21 34.02 -28.95 -27.95
CA PRO A 21 33.27 -28.06 -28.84
C PRO A 21 31.75 -28.18 -28.72
N PHE A 22 31.23 -29.39 -28.52
CA PHE A 22 29.80 -29.61 -28.40
C PHE A 22 29.23 -29.12 -27.06
N ILE A 23 30.01 -29.19 -25.96
CA ILE A 23 29.63 -28.60 -24.67
C ILE A 23 29.69 -27.08 -24.76
N ALA A 24 30.74 -26.51 -25.36
CA ALA A 24 30.83 -25.08 -25.58
C ALA A 24 29.65 -24.54 -26.42
N GLN A 25 29.24 -25.27 -27.46
CA GLN A 25 28.05 -24.93 -28.26
C GLN A 25 26.76 -24.98 -27.41
N TYR A 26 26.60 -26.01 -26.58
CA TYR A 26 25.46 -26.12 -25.67
C TYR A 26 25.41 -24.95 -24.67
N ILE A 27 26.54 -24.61 -24.05
CA ILE A 27 26.66 -23.48 -23.12
C ILE A 27 26.32 -22.16 -23.83
N ASN A 28 26.86 -21.91 -25.02
CA ASN A 28 26.53 -20.72 -25.80
C ASN A 28 25.04 -20.63 -26.15
N GLY A 29 24.41 -21.75 -26.51
CA GLY A 29 22.98 -21.82 -26.74
C GLY A 29 22.16 -21.52 -25.48
N ARG A 30 22.58 -22.05 -24.32
CA ARG A 30 21.97 -21.77 -23.01
C ARG A 30 22.08 -20.28 -22.65
N GLU A 31 23.27 -19.69 -22.76
CA GLU A 31 23.48 -18.26 -22.48
C GLU A 31 22.68 -17.36 -23.42
N ALA A 32 22.53 -17.74 -24.69
CA ALA A 32 21.69 -17.01 -25.62
C ALA A 32 20.20 -17.00 -25.21
N LEU A 33 19.67 -18.14 -24.73
CA LEU A 33 18.30 -18.23 -24.22
C LEU A 33 18.10 -17.38 -22.95
N ILE A 34 19.05 -17.46 -22.01
CA ILE A 34 19.03 -16.64 -20.77
C ILE A 34 19.07 -15.14 -21.12
N ALA A 35 19.94 -14.74 -22.05
CA ALA A 35 20.02 -13.36 -22.51
C ALA A 35 18.73 -12.90 -23.23
N GLN A 36 18.05 -13.79 -23.94
CA GLN A 36 16.76 -13.50 -24.57
C GLN A 36 15.67 -13.25 -23.52
N GLU A 37 15.61 -14.06 -22.46
CA GLU A 37 14.68 -13.85 -21.35
C GLU A 37 14.99 -12.55 -20.59
N HIS A 38 16.27 -12.23 -20.36
CA HIS A 38 16.64 -10.96 -19.72
C HIS A 38 16.19 -9.73 -20.52
N LYS A 39 16.11 -9.82 -21.85
CA LYS A 39 15.62 -8.72 -22.71
C LYS A 39 14.11 -8.51 -22.64
N SER A 40 13.32 -9.52 -22.25
CA SER A 40 11.86 -9.40 -22.16
C SER A 40 11.38 -8.82 -20.82
N ARG A 41 12.27 -8.69 -19.85
CA ARG A 41 11.93 -8.20 -18.50
C ARG A 41 11.55 -6.72 -18.50
N ALA A 42 10.73 -6.34 -17.52
CA ALA A 42 10.25 -4.96 -17.35
C ALA A 42 11.39 -3.98 -17.03
N ASP A 43 12.44 -4.45 -16.36
CA ASP A 43 13.60 -3.67 -15.93
C ASP A 43 14.77 -3.70 -16.93
N ALA A 44 14.59 -4.32 -18.11
CA ALA A 44 15.68 -4.53 -19.08
C ALA A 44 16.29 -3.21 -19.58
N SER A 45 15.46 -2.23 -19.95
CA SER A 45 15.93 -0.93 -20.42
C SER A 45 16.64 -0.14 -19.31
N PHE A 46 16.11 -0.21 -18.09
CA PHE A 46 16.70 0.46 -16.93
C PHE A 46 18.10 -0.10 -16.63
N ARG A 47 18.23 -1.44 -16.59
CA ARG A 47 19.52 -2.11 -16.39
C ARG A 47 20.53 -1.80 -17.49
N ALA A 48 20.08 -1.76 -18.74
CA ALA A 48 20.95 -1.41 -19.85
C ALA A 48 21.50 0.02 -19.73
N ALA A 49 20.66 0.97 -19.31
CA ALA A 49 21.00 2.37 -19.12
C ALA A 49 21.74 2.67 -17.80
N ALA A 50 21.82 1.72 -16.87
CA ALA A 50 22.41 1.93 -15.55
C ALA A 50 23.87 2.41 -15.63
N SER A 51 24.17 3.49 -14.90
CA SER A 51 25.51 4.08 -14.81
C SER A 51 26.52 3.10 -14.20
N PRO A 52 27.85 3.30 -14.41
CA PRO A 52 28.86 2.51 -13.73
C PRO A 52 28.74 2.53 -12.21
N ILE A 53 28.30 3.67 -11.63
CA ILE A 53 28.07 3.83 -10.20
C ILE A 53 26.87 2.99 -9.76
N ALA A 54 25.75 3.06 -10.48
CA ALA A 54 24.55 2.28 -10.19
C ALA A 54 24.81 0.76 -10.28
N ARG A 55 25.60 0.32 -11.27
CA ARG A 55 26.03 -1.09 -11.38
C ARG A 55 26.87 -1.52 -10.19
N ARG A 56 27.87 -0.71 -9.81
CA ARG A 56 28.70 -0.99 -8.63
C ARG A 56 27.89 -1.01 -7.32
N ALA A 57 26.95 -0.09 -7.16
CA ALA A 57 26.03 -0.08 -6.03
C ALA A 57 25.18 -1.36 -5.99
N ALA A 58 24.67 -1.82 -7.15
CA ALA A 58 23.90 -3.05 -7.24
C ALA A 58 24.73 -4.29 -6.85
N ASP A 59 26.00 -4.36 -7.25
CA ASP A 59 26.92 -5.44 -6.86
C ASP A 59 27.17 -5.44 -5.35
N ILE A 60 27.36 -4.26 -4.74
CA ILE A 60 27.50 -4.11 -3.28
C ILE A 60 26.24 -4.59 -2.56
N VAL A 61 25.06 -4.13 -2.98
CA VAL A 61 23.78 -4.55 -2.38
C VAL A 61 23.56 -6.05 -2.53
N SER A 62 23.93 -6.65 -3.67
CA SER A 62 23.83 -8.11 -3.83
C SER A 62 24.71 -8.85 -2.84
N ARG A 63 25.97 -8.42 -2.65
CA ARG A 63 26.86 -9.05 -1.67
C ARG A 63 26.33 -8.93 -0.24
N ILE A 64 25.83 -7.76 0.14
CA ILE A 64 25.22 -7.52 1.47
C ILE A 64 24.03 -8.46 1.66
N ARG A 65 23.16 -8.57 0.65
CA ARG A 65 22.01 -9.49 0.71
C ARG A 65 22.45 -10.93 0.92
N ASP A 66 23.46 -11.39 0.19
CA ASP A 66 23.95 -12.77 0.29
C ASP A 66 24.63 -13.03 1.64
N GLU A 67 25.34 -12.03 2.18
CA GLU A 67 25.89 -12.06 3.54
C GLU A 67 24.78 -12.19 4.59
N GLU A 68 23.79 -11.28 4.58
CA GLU A 68 22.67 -11.30 5.53
C GLU A 68 21.84 -12.57 5.44
N LYS A 69 21.64 -13.12 4.23
CA LYS A 69 21.00 -14.43 4.04
C LYS A 69 21.74 -15.53 4.81
N ARG A 70 23.07 -15.47 4.84
CA ARG A 70 23.91 -16.49 5.48
C ARG A 70 24.06 -16.29 6.99
N THR A 71 24.02 -15.05 7.47
CA THR A 71 24.33 -14.68 8.86
C THR A 71 23.10 -14.32 9.71
N ILE A 72 22.11 -13.62 9.15
CA ILE A 72 20.94 -13.10 9.89
C ILE A 72 19.71 -13.98 9.64
N TRP A 73 19.53 -14.45 8.41
CA TRP A 73 18.37 -15.25 7.99
C TRP A 73 18.70 -16.75 7.92
N ASN A 74 19.50 -17.22 8.87
CA ASN A 74 19.95 -18.61 8.94
C ASN A 74 19.84 -19.14 10.38
N ALA A 75 18.98 -20.15 10.57
CA ALA A 75 18.74 -20.76 11.87
C ALA A 75 19.98 -21.39 12.54
N GLN A 76 21.00 -21.79 11.78
CA GLN A 76 22.26 -22.33 12.33
C GLN A 76 23.22 -21.23 12.78
N ALA A 77 23.10 -20.01 12.24
CA ALA A 77 23.94 -18.89 12.62
C ALA A 77 23.49 -18.24 13.94
N GLU A 78 22.24 -18.49 14.37
CA GLU A 78 21.67 -17.98 15.62
C GLU A 78 21.17 -19.11 16.52
N GLU A 79 22.09 -19.81 17.19
CA GLU A 79 21.77 -20.84 18.18
C GLU A 79 20.86 -20.34 19.32
N ASP A 80 21.01 -19.06 19.72
CA ASP A 80 20.33 -18.47 20.89
C ASP A 80 18.81 -18.23 20.69
N LEU A 81 18.36 -17.95 19.46
CA LEU A 81 16.93 -17.68 19.16
C LEU A 81 16.17 -18.96 18.76
N ALA A 82 16.83 -19.86 18.04
CA ALA A 82 16.29 -21.18 17.74
C ALA A 82 15.99 -21.98 19.02
N THR A 83 16.74 -21.74 20.10
CA THR A 83 16.53 -22.39 21.41
C THR A 83 15.62 -21.63 22.37
N SER A 84 15.50 -20.30 22.28
CA SER A 84 14.69 -19.48 23.22
C SER A 84 13.24 -19.22 22.77
N GLU A 85 12.98 -19.11 21.47
CA GLU A 85 11.64 -18.84 20.92
C GLU A 85 11.13 -19.91 19.95
N GLY A 86 11.95 -20.91 19.60
CA GLY A 86 11.59 -21.97 18.65
C GLY A 86 11.39 -21.48 17.21
N LEU A 87 11.83 -20.27 16.90
CA LEU A 87 11.73 -19.64 15.58
C LEU A 87 13.04 -19.81 14.82
N ALA A 88 12.96 -20.46 13.66
CA ALA A 88 14.08 -20.60 12.72
C ALA A 88 14.00 -19.47 11.68
N PRO A 89 14.86 -18.44 11.72
CA PRO A 89 14.88 -17.37 10.73
C PRO A 89 15.27 -17.90 9.34
N PHE A 90 14.55 -17.43 8.30
CA PHE A 90 14.85 -17.75 6.90
C PHE A 90 14.43 -16.59 5.97
N PRO A 91 15.01 -16.49 4.76
CA PRO A 91 14.61 -15.48 3.80
C PRO A 91 13.14 -15.61 3.38
N GLY A 92 12.40 -14.52 3.32
CA GLY A 92 10.96 -14.54 3.05
C GLY A 92 10.08 -15.10 4.17
N MET A 93 10.58 -15.14 5.42
CA MET A 93 9.75 -15.31 6.61
C MET A 93 8.61 -14.27 6.62
N MET A 94 7.46 -14.65 7.17
CA MET A 94 6.29 -13.77 7.28
C MET A 94 6.66 -12.41 7.88
N PHE A 95 6.14 -11.34 7.29
CA PHE A 95 6.44 -9.96 7.59
C PHE A 95 6.38 -9.65 9.09
N THR A 96 5.29 -10.03 9.74
CA THR A 96 5.05 -9.73 11.16
C THR A 96 6.06 -10.39 12.09
N LEU A 97 6.63 -11.53 11.70
CA LEU A 97 7.72 -12.21 12.42
C LEU A 97 9.10 -11.63 12.04
N ALA A 98 9.26 -11.20 10.78
CA ALA A 98 10.52 -10.69 10.26
C ALA A 98 10.78 -9.23 10.65
N LYS A 99 9.75 -8.42 10.94
CA LYS A 99 9.84 -6.95 11.06
C LYS A 99 10.92 -6.46 12.03
N GLN A 100 10.92 -6.92 13.27
CA GLN A 100 11.88 -6.41 14.26
C GLN A 100 13.32 -6.72 13.85
N ARG A 101 13.53 -7.90 13.25
CA ARG A 101 14.85 -8.34 12.77
C ARG A 101 15.25 -7.59 11.51
N LEU A 102 14.37 -7.44 10.53
CA LEU A 102 14.70 -6.77 9.27
C LEU A 102 15.12 -5.32 9.50
N GLU A 103 14.52 -4.62 10.47
CA GLU A 103 14.84 -3.23 10.80
C GLU A 103 16.27 -3.03 11.38
N THR A 104 16.95 -4.13 11.72
CA THR A 104 18.35 -4.09 12.18
C THR A 104 19.36 -4.29 11.04
N THR A 105 18.89 -4.66 9.84
CA THR A 105 19.75 -5.10 8.74
C THR A 105 20.43 -3.94 8.01
N ARG A 106 21.54 -4.21 7.31
CA ARG A 106 22.19 -3.24 6.43
C ARG A 106 21.32 -2.96 5.21
N LEU A 107 20.67 -4.00 4.67
CA LEU A 107 19.68 -3.83 3.59
C LEU A 107 18.58 -2.86 3.99
N TRP A 108 18.10 -2.90 5.24
CA TRP A 108 17.13 -1.93 5.75
C TRP A 108 17.64 -0.50 5.69
N ARG A 109 18.86 -0.24 6.18
CA ARG A 109 19.48 1.10 6.11
C ARG A 109 19.59 1.62 4.66
N ILE A 110 19.81 0.71 3.71
CA ILE A 110 19.88 1.04 2.28
C ILE A 110 18.48 1.41 1.76
N VAL A 111 17.47 0.57 1.96
CA VAL A 111 16.12 0.84 1.43
C VAL A 111 15.48 2.08 2.08
N GLN A 112 15.77 2.38 3.35
CA GLN A 112 15.29 3.60 4.01
C GLN A 112 15.75 4.87 3.29
N LYS A 113 16.96 4.88 2.74
CA LYS A 113 17.51 6.03 2.00
C LYS A 113 17.18 6.01 0.51
N MET A 114 16.56 4.95 0.00
CA MET A 114 16.26 4.84 -1.42
C MET A 114 15.24 5.91 -1.84
N PRO A 115 15.47 6.65 -2.96
CA PRO A 115 14.46 7.52 -3.55
C PRO A 115 13.40 6.66 -4.25
N LYS A 116 12.30 6.38 -3.55
CA LYS A 116 11.22 5.51 -4.03
C LYS A 116 10.27 6.20 -5.00
N GLY A 117 10.42 7.52 -5.17
CA GLY A 117 9.72 8.29 -6.20
C GLY A 117 8.30 8.63 -5.78
N SER A 118 7.33 7.86 -6.25
CA SER A 118 5.90 8.08 -6.00
C SER A 118 5.25 6.86 -5.35
N LEU A 119 4.34 7.09 -4.39
CA LEU A 119 3.45 6.07 -3.84
C LEU A 119 2.12 6.14 -4.57
N LEU A 120 1.83 5.10 -5.37
CA LEU A 120 0.69 5.11 -6.28
C LEU A 120 -0.53 4.37 -5.75
N HIS A 121 -0.42 3.62 -4.65
CA HIS A 121 -1.51 2.82 -4.08
C HIS A 121 -1.39 2.76 -2.56
N ALA A 122 -2.31 3.47 -1.91
CA ALA A 122 -2.39 3.61 -0.47
C ALA A 122 -3.79 4.08 -0.10
N HIS A 123 -4.28 3.74 1.08
CA HIS A 123 -5.57 4.19 1.58
C HIS A 123 -5.40 5.16 2.76
N LEU A 124 -6.08 6.31 2.69
CA LEU A 124 -5.87 7.44 3.59
C LEU A 124 -5.90 7.05 5.07
N ASP A 125 -6.93 6.33 5.49
CA ASP A 125 -7.21 6.05 6.91
C ASP A 125 -6.23 5.06 7.56
N ALA A 126 -5.33 4.46 6.79
CA ALA A 126 -4.41 3.41 7.24
C ALA A 126 -2.93 3.79 7.08
N MET A 127 -2.61 5.07 6.82
CA MET A 127 -1.22 5.45 6.54
C MET A 127 -0.39 5.87 7.76
N VAL A 128 -0.98 6.57 8.73
CA VAL A 128 -0.20 7.15 9.84
C VAL A 128 -0.13 6.19 11.02
N ASP A 129 1.05 6.13 11.66
CA ASP A 129 1.29 5.28 12.82
C ASP A 129 0.29 5.56 13.96
N PHE A 130 -0.34 4.51 14.47
CA PHE A 130 -1.44 4.65 15.41
C PHE A 130 -1.01 5.14 16.79
N ASP A 131 0.24 4.93 17.19
CA ASP A 131 0.74 5.45 18.46
C ASP A 131 0.72 6.99 18.44
N PHE A 132 1.21 7.62 17.36
CA PHE A 132 1.06 9.06 17.15
C PHE A 132 -0.42 9.49 17.09
N LEU A 133 -1.25 8.76 16.35
CA LEU A 133 -2.67 9.13 16.18
C LEU A 133 -3.41 9.11 17.53
N PHE A 134 -3.17 8.11 18.37
CA PHE A 134 -3.79 7.99 19.68
C PHE A 134 -3.29 9.05 20.65
N ASP A 135 -2.01 9.42 20.58
CA ASP A 135 -1.47 10.55 21.33
C ASP A 135 -2.15 11.86 20.92
N VAL A 136 -2.33 12.11 19.62
CA VAL A 136 -3.07 13.29 19.13
C VAL A 136 -4.52 13.26 19.62
N LEU A 137 -5.19 12.10 19.50
CA LEU A 137 -6.58 11.91 19.93
C LEU A 137 -6.77 12.20 21.42
N LEU A 138 -5.92 11.65 22.30
CA LEU A 138 -6.00 11.85 23.75
C LEU A 138 -5.67 13.28 24.18
N ASN A 139 -4.83 13.97 23.42
CA ASN A 139 -4.45 15.36 23.70
C ASN A 139 -5.41 16.39 23.06
N THR A 140 -6.34 15.95 22.20
CA THR A 140 -7.31 16.82 21.56
C THR A 140 -8.47 17.14 22.53
N PRO A 141 -8.69 18.42 22.90
CA PRO A 141 -9.72 18.78 23.86
C PRO A 141 -11.14 18.46 23.38
N GLY A 142 -11.98 17.95 24.29
CA GLY A 142 -13.40 17.70 24.02
C GLY A 142 -13.70 16.39 23.30
N MET A 143 -12.71 15.51 23.13
CA MET A 143 -12.93 14.17 22.60
C MET A 143 -13.63 13.27 23.62
N HIS A 144 -14.67 12.58 23.15
CA HIS A 144 -15.48 11.64 23.91
C HIS A 144 -15.46 10.26 23.25
N PHE A 145 -15.75 9.24 24.06
CA PHE A 145 -15.83 7.84 23.69
C PHE A 145 -17.26 7.33 23.91
N ALA A 146 -17.77 6.55 22.97
CA ALA A 146 -18.98 5.76 23.10
C ALA A 146 -18.77 4.35 22.54
N ALA A 147 -19.62 3.41 22.96
CA ALA A 147 -19.66 2.05 22.45
C ALA A 147 -21.10 1.65 22.10
N ASP A 148 -21.25 0.71 21.18
CA ASP A 148 -22.55 0.18 20.76
C ASP A 148 -23.17 -0.78 21.80
N GLU A 149 -22.38 -1.23 22.77
CA GLU A 149 -22.80 -2.04 23.91
C GLU A 149 -21.85 -1.87 25.12
N PRO A 150 -22.23 -2.33 26.34
CA PRO A 150 -21.32 -2.37 27.48
C PRO A 150 -20.08 -3.23 27.22
N LEU A 151 -18.89 -2.66 27.40
CA LEU A 151 -17.59 -3.31 27.19
C LEU A 151 -17.09 -4.03 28.47
N SER A 152 -18.02 -4.65 29.19
CA SER A 152 -17.80 -5.28 30.49
C SER A 152 -17.10 -6.64 30.45
N ASP A 153 -17.05 -7.27 29.28
CA ASP A 153 -16.40 -8.57 29.06
C ASP A 153 -15.50 -8.57 27.83
N ALA A 154 -14.72 -9.65 27.68
CA ALA A 154 -13.74 -9.77 26.61
C ALA A 154 -14.38 -9.85 25.21
N ALA A 155 -15.57 -10.42 25.07
CA ALA A 155 -16.23 -10.56 23.78
C ALA A 155 -16.73 -9.19 23.29
N ALA A 156 -17.38 -8.42 24.17
CA ALA A 156 -17.82 -7.05 23.88
C ALA A 156 -16.62 -6.15 23.55
N LYS A 157 -15.54 -6.22 24.34
CA LYS A 157 -14.29 -5.48 24.07
C LYS A 157 -13.69 -5.80 22.69
N SER A 158 -13.83 -7.02 22.20
CA SER A 158 -13.28 -7.43 20.91
C SER A 158 -14.18 -7.07 19.71
N ASN A 159 -15.50 -7.12 19.90
CA ASN A 159 -16.46 -7.09 18.78
C ASN A 159 -17.32 -5.83 18.68
N SER A 160 -17.60 -5.13 19.79
CA SER A 160 -18.47 -3.95 19.78
C SER A 160 -17.89 -2.84 18.93
N GLY A 161 -18.74 -2.12 18.19
CA GLY A 161 -18.37 -0.84 17.60
C GLY A 161 -18.06 0.18 18.69
N VAL A 162 -17.07 1.03 18.42
CA VAL A 162 -16.61 2.08 19.34
C VAL A 162 -16.39 3.36 18.55
N HIS A 163 -16.75 4.49 19.16
CA HIS A 163 -16.89 5.76 18.47
C HIS A 163 -16.16 6.85 19.23
N PHE A 164 -15.33 7.59 18.51
CA PHE A 164 -14.65 8.77 19.03
C PHE A 164 -15.29 10.01 18.40
N ARG A 165 -15.66 11.00 19.23
CA ARG A 165 -16.27 12.22 18.71
C ARG A 165 -16.07 13.41 19.62
N PHE A 166 -15.93 14.60 19.04
CA PHE A 166 -16.03 15.83 19.79
C PHE A 166 -17.47 16.00 20.32
N LYS A 167 -17.62 16.27 21.62
CA LYS A 167 -18.89 16.68 22.23
C LYS A 167 -18.65 17.85 23.18
N LYS A 168 -19.59 18.79 23.22
CA LYS A 168 -19.54 19.95 24.13
C LYS A 168 -19.74 19.53 25.59
N ALA A 169 -20.44 18.43 25.82
CA ALA A 169 -20.66 17.85 27.14
C ALA A 169 -20.79 16.33 27.05
N GLU A 170 -20.36 15.63 28.10
CA GLU A 170 -20.66 14.21 28.28
C GLU A 170 -22.14 14.03 28.63
N ASN A 171 -22.74 12.93 28.15
CA ASN A 171 -24.09 12.53 28.53
C ASN A 171 -24.12 11.18 29.27
N SER A 172 -23.00 10.45 29.31
CA SER A 172 -22.89 9.18 30.00
C SER A 172 -22.59 9.32 31.49
N LYS A 173 -23.39 8.66 32.33
CA LYS A 173 -23.19 8.63 33.80
C LYS A 173 -22.30 7.48 34.27
N SER A 174 -22.36 6.35 33.60
CA SER A 174 -21.60 5.13 33.90
C SER A 174 -20.35 5.00 33.03
N SER A 175 -19.42 4.14 33.43
CA SER A 175 -18.25 3.81 32.60
C SER A 175 -18.63 2.81 31.51
N PRO A 176 -18.11 2.92 30.27
CA PRO A 176 -18.35 1.93 29.22
C PRO A 176 -17.83 0.53 29.57
N TRP A 177 -16.94 0.43 30.56
CA TRP A 177 -16.40 -0.86 31.06
C TRP A 177 -17.35 -1.57 32.04
N GLU A 178 -18.51 -0.98 32.37
CA GLU A 178 -19.48 -1.52 33.33
C GLU A 178 -20.77 -1.99 32.63
N HIS A 179 -21.42 -3.02 33.18
CA HIS A 179 -22.72 -3.50 32.70
C HIS A 179 -23.84 -2.45 32.75
N SER A 180 -23.67 -1.40 33.56
CA SER A 180 -24.61 -0.29 33.71
C SER A 180 -24.56 0.72 32.55
N TYR A 181 -23.56 0.61 31.66
CA TYR A 181 -23.39 1.49 30.51
C TYR A 181 -24.62 1.50 29.60
N VAL A 182 -25.05 2.69 29.21
CA VAL A 182 -26.11 2.88 28.23
C VAL A 182 -25.46 3.04 26.85
N PRO A 183 -25.71 2.12 25.90
CA PRO A 183 -25.16 2.18 24.55
C PRO A 183 -25.32 3.54 23.86
N GLY A 184 -24.26 3.99 23.18
CA GLY A 184 -24.24 5.25 22.44
C GLY A 184 -24.10 6.52 23.29
N GLU A 185 -24.11 6.42 24.63
CA GLU A 185 -23.81 7.57 25.47
C GLU A 185 -22.30 7.87 25.48
N PHE A 186 -21.95 9.13 25.21
CA PHE A 186 -20.60 9.64 25.15
C PHE A 186 -20.10 10.05 26.54
N ARG A 187 -18.90 9.55 26.89
CA ARG A 187 -18.14 9.90 28.09
C ARG A 187 -16.82 10.56 27.69
N LEU A 188 -16.27 11.44 28.52
CA LEU A 188 -14.96 12.04 28.25
C LEU A 188 -13.91 10.95 27.98
N LEU A 189 -13.16 11.07 26.87
CA LEU A 189 -12.24 10.03 26.42
C LEU A 189 -11.11 9.77 27.42
N THR A 190 -10.47 10.83 27.92
CA THR A 190 -9.34 10.70 28.85
C THR A 190 -9.74 9.96 30.12
N LYS A 191 -10.92 10.29 30.66
CA LYS A 191 -11.53 9.58 31.80
C LYS A 191 -11.79 8.11 31.48
N THR A 192 -12.37 7.84 30.32
CA THR A 192 -12.64 6.48 29.84
C THR A 192 -11.36 5.64 29.72
N ALA A 193 -10.29 6.22 29.16
CA ALA A 193 -9.00 5.57 29.04
C ALA A 193 -8.34 5.29 30.40
N ASP A 194 -8.42 6.24 31.34
CA ASP A 194 -7.87 6.10 32.69
C ASP A 194 -8.61 5.04 33.52
N GLU A 195 -9.92 4.92 33.34
CA GLU A 195 -10.80 3.95 34.00
C GLU A 195 -10.71 2.54 33.38
N TYR A 196 -9.88 2.32 32.35
CA TYR A 196 -9.77 1.01 31.70
C TYR A 196 -9.30 -0.08 32.68
N PRO A 197 -10.01 -1.21 32.78
CA PRO A 197 -9.80 -2.18 33.87
C PRO A 197 -8.41 -2.84 33.85
N ASP A 198 -7.83 -3.06 32.66
CA ASP A 198 -6.60 -3.83 32.51
C ASP A 198 -5.37 -2.90 32.39
N SER A 199 -4.93 -2.32 33.51
CA SER A 199 -3.77 -1.38 33.59
C SER A 199 -4.03 0.06 33.13
N GLY A 200 -5.27 0.55 33.25
CA GLY A 200 -5.63 1.95 32.98
C GLY A 200 -5.29 2.37 31.55
N ARG A 201 -4.82 3.61 31.39
CA ARG A 201 -4.55 4.22 30.07
C ARG A 201 -3.60 3.40 29.18
N THR A 202 -2.55 2.81 29.74
CA THR A 202 -1.62 1.97 28.98
C THR A 202 -2.31 0.73 28.42
N GLY A 203 -3.18 0.12 29.22
CA GLY A 203 -4.03 -0.99 28.78
C GLY A 203 -5.01 -0.59 27.68
N PHE A 204 -5.65 0.58 27.84
CA PHE A 204 -6.57 1.13 26.85
C PHE A 204 -5.89 1.32 25.50
N LEU A 205 -4.70 1.92 25.47
CA LEU A 205 -3.95 2.13 24.23
C LEU A 205 -3.55 0.82 23.55
N LYS A 206 -3.13 -0.19 24.33
CA LYS A 206 -2.82 -1.53 23.79
C LYS A 206 -4.07 -2.20 23.20
N TRP A 207 -5.21 -2.10 23.89
CA TRP A 207 -6.49 -2.61 23.40
C TRP A 207 -6.94 -1.89 22.13
N LEU A 208 -6.87 -0.55 22.12
CA LEU A 208 -7.25 0.25 20.97
C LEU A 208 -6.35 -0.03 19.76
N LYS A 209 -5.04 -0.19 19.96
CA LYS A 209 -4.11 -0.60 18.89
C LYS A 209 -4.51 -1.94 18.30
N ALA A 210 -4.80 -2.94 19.13
CA ALA A 210 -5.28 -4.24 18.66
C ALA A 210 -6.63 -4.16 17.92
N ARG A 211 -7.48 -3.16 18.22
CA ARG A 211 -8.74 -2.90 17.50
C ARG A 211 -8.51 -2.23 16.14
N CYS A 212 -7.39 -1.56 15.93
CA CYS A 212 -7.05 -0.83 14.70
C CYS A 212 -6.03 -1.56 13.80
N THR A 213 -5.43 -2.67 14.22
CA THR A 213 -4.43 -3.41 13.43
C THR A 213 -4.79 -4.87 13.22
N ILE A 214 -4.21 -5.47 12.17
CA ILE A 214 -4.05 -6.92 12.07
C ILE A 214 -2.96 -7.33 13.06
N THR A 215 -3.31 -8.13 14.05
CA THR A 215 -2.35 -8.55 15.07
C THR A 215 -1.44 -9.68 14.56
N LEU A 216 -0.39 -9.98 15.32
CA LEU A 216 0.46 -11.14 15.04
C LEU A 216 -0.36 -12.44 15.00
N THR A 217 -1.30 -12.60 15.95
CA THR A 217 -2.20 -13.76 15.98
C THR A 217 -3.05 -13.84 14.72
N ASP A 218 -3.68 -12.73 14.32
CA ASP A 218 -4.48 -12.68 13.09
C ASP A 218 -3.66 -13.06 11.85
N SER A 219 -2.40 -12.63 11.80
CA SER A 219 -1.49 -12.92 10.67
C SER A 219 -1.07 -14.40 10.63
N MET A 220 -0.83 -15.02 11.79
CA MET A 220 -0.34 -16.40 11.88
C MET A 220 -1.44 -17.45 11.66
N GLU A 221 -2.70 -17.14 11.96
CA GLU A 221 -3.81 -18.10 11.86
C GLU A 221 -4.34 -18.25 10.43
N GLN A 222 -3.46 -18.48 9.45
CA GLN A 222 -3.80 -18.59 8.03
C GLN A 222 -4.90 -19.64 7.73
N HIS A 223 -5.02 -20.66 8.57
CA HIS A 223 -6.05 -21.71 8.47
C HIS A 223 -7.50 -21.19 8.57
N HIS A 224 -7.72 -19.96 9.06
CA HIS A 224 -9.05 -19.33 9.06
C HIS A 224 -9.46 -18.75 7.67
N GLY A 225 -8.56 -18.72 6.68
CA GLY A 225 -8.85 -18.27 5.30
C GLY A 225 -8.94 -16.75 5.10
N ILE A 226 -9.15 -16.32 3.84
CA ILE A 226 -9.16 -14.91 3.41
C ILE A 226 -10.32 -14.12 4.04
N ASP A 227 -11.53 -14.68 4.06
CA ASP A 227 -12.71 -13.98 4.60
C ASP A 227 -12.57 -13.63 6.08
N ALA A 228 -11.89 -14.47 6.86
CA ALA A 228 -11.69 -14.23 8.28
C ALA A 228 -10.75 -13.03 8.52
N VAL A 229 -9.65 -12.93 7.77
CA VAL A 229 -8.73 -11.78 7.90
C VAL A 229 -9.35 -10.50 7.35
N TRP A 230 -10.14 -10.58 6.28
CA TRP A 230 -10.88 -9.42 5.76
C TRP A 230 -11.93 -8.89 6.75
N ARG A 231 -12.67 -9.75 7.45
CA ARG A 231 -13.58 -9.30 8.53
C ARG A 231 -12.84 -8.53 9.61
N LYS A 232 -11.67 -9.02 10.02
CA LYS A 232 -10.80 -8.33 10.98
C LYS A 232 -10.30 -7.00 10.40
N PHE A 233 -9.85 -7.01 9.15
CA PHE A 233 -9.31 -5.84 8.47
C PHE A 233 -10.33 -4.71 8.33
N VAL A 234 -11.54 -5.01 7.83
CA VAL A 234 -12.65 -4.04 7.75
C VAL A 234 -13.00 -3.49 9.13
N SER A 235 -12.99 -4.33 10.17
CA SER A 235 -13.27 -3.86 11.53
C SER A 235 -12.26 -2.80 12.03
N CYS A 236 -11.01 -2.84 11.55
CA CYS A 236 -10.02 -1.81 11.89
C CYS A 236 -10.43 -0.44 11.35
N PHE A 237 -10.85 -0.35 10.08
CA PHE A 237 -11.34 0.89 9.47
C PHE A 237 -12.57 1.48 10.17
N THR A 238 -13.46 0.63 10.66
CA THR A 238 -14.64 1.11 11.40
C THR A 238 -14.26 1.89 12.66
N VAL A 239 -13.13 1.58 13.29
CA VAL A 239 -12.64 2.29 14.47
C VAL A 239 -11.85 3.53 14.04
N THR A 240 -10.88 3.39 13.14
CA THR A 240 -9.96 4.48 12.76
C THR A 240 -10.68 5.65 12.09
N SER A 241 -11.68 5.36 11.26
CA SER A 241 -12.49 6.40 10.59
C SER A 241 -13.19 7.34 11.58
N THR A 242 -13.56 6.87 12.77
CA THR A 242 -14.18 7.71 13.81
C THR A 242 -13.16 8.63 14.52
N ILE A 243 -11.86 8.33 14.42
CA ILE A 243 -10.79 9.12 15.03
C ILE A 243 -10.32 10.22 14.09
N ILE A 244 -10.04 9.85 12.83
CA ILE A 244 -9.33 10.71 11.87
C ILE A 244 -10.19 11.89 11.41
N HIS A 245 -11.49 11.69 11.27
CA HIS A 245 -12.41 12.65 10.65
C HIS A 245 -12.90 13.76 11.61
N TYR A 246 -12.01 14.28 12.44
CA TYR A 246 -12.21 15.52 13.20
C TYR A 246 -11.11 16.51 12.83
N GLU A 247 -11.47 17.71 12.37
CA GLU A 247 -10.56 18.64 11.71
C GLU A 247 -9.19 18.82 12.41
N PRO A 248 -9.09 19.08 13.73
CA PRO A 248 -7.79 19.17 14.40
C PRO A 248 -6.92 17.91 14.29
N ILE A 249 -7.53 16.73 14.40
CA ILE A 249 -6.84 15.44 14.27
C ILE A 249 -6.44 15.22 12.81
N PHE A 250 -7.35 15.50 11.88
CA PHE A 250 -7.10 15.38 10.44
C PHE A 250 -5.93 16.24 9.97
N ARG A 251 -5.82 17.49 10.47
CA ARG A 251 -4.68 18.37 10.18
C ARG A 251 -3.36 17.81 10.71
N ALA A 252 -3.36 17.29 11.93
CA ALA A 252 -2.16 16.66 12.51
C ALA A 252 -1.77 15.38 11.74
N PHE A 253 -2.76 14.60 11.32
CA PHE A 253 -2.62 13.42 10.49
C PHE A 253 -1.94 13.76 9.14
N LEU A 254 -2.45 14.75 8.40
CA LEU A 254 -1.89 15.13 7.10
C LEU A 254 -0.42 15.60 7.21
N LYS A 255 -0.08 16.35 8.25
CA LYS A 255 1.31 16.76 8.52
C LYS A 255 2.22 15.57 8.75
N ARG A 256 1.79 14.62 9.59
CA ARG A 256 2.54 13.39 9.87
C ARG A 256 2.69 12.53 8.63
N LEU A 257 1.64 12.38 7.84
CA LEU A 257 1.65 11.66 6.56
C LEU A 257 2.73 12.22 5.62
N MET A 258 2.68 13.52 5.30
CA MET A 258 3.63 14.13 4.36
C MET A 258 5.07 14.08 4.87
N ALA A 259 5.29 14.29 6.17
CA ALA A 259 6.61 14.20 6.78
C ALA A 259 7.19 12.78 6.70
N SER A 260 6.40 11.77 7.03
CA SER A 260 6.82 10.36 7.00
C SER A 260 7.10 9.88 5.57
N LEU A 261 6.28 10.29 4.60
CA LEU A 261 6.51 9.97 3.19
C LEU A 261 7.82 10.58 2.67
N LEU A 262 8.04 11.87 2.92
CA LEU A 262 9.26 12.54 2.48
C LEU A 262 10.51 11.93 3.14
N ALA A 263 10.43 11.62 4.43
CA ALA A 263 11.51 10.96 5.17
C ALA A 263 11.85 9.57 4.60
N ASP A 264 10.87 8.87 4.00
CA ASP A 264 11.04 7.57 3.35
C ASP A 264 11.38 7.67 1.85
N GLY A 265 11.76 8.86 1.36
CA GLY A 265 12.17 9.05 -0.05
C GLY A 265 11.00 9.02 -1.04
N ILE A 266 9.79 9.36 -0.59
CA ILE A 266 8.58 9.45 -1.40
C ILE A 266 8.25 10.93 -1.60
N TYR A 267 8.25 11.36 -2.86
CA TYR A 267 8.08 12.76 -3.23
C TYR A 267 6.66 13.09 -3.69
N TRP A 268 5.88 12.08 -4.07
CA TRP A 268 4.50 12.24 -4.53
C TRP A 268 3.63 11.07 -4.10
N ILE A 269 2.36 11.33 -3.83
CA ILE A 269 1.40 10.28 -3.50
C ILE A 269 0.05 10.49 -4.19
N GLU A 270 -0.52 9.40 -4.67
CA GLU A 270 -1.92 9.30 -5.09
C GLU A 270 -2.65 8.37 -4.14
N ILE A 271 -3.43 8.96 -3.24
CA ILE A 271 -4.01 8.24 -2.11
C ILE A 271 -5.49 7.97 -2.33
N ARG A 272 -5.92 6.72 -2.17
CA ARG A 272 -7.33 6.35 -2.14
C ARG A 272 -7.96 6.97 -0.90
N CYS A 273 -8.90 7.89 -1.13
CA CYS A 273 -9.65 8.54 -0.07
C CYS A 273 -11.03 7.90 -0.03
N GLU A 274 -11.26 7.05 0.97
CA GLU A 274 -12.56 6.45 1.21
C GLU A 274 -13.50 7.52 1.77
N THR A 275 -14.59 7.74 1.05
CA THR A 275 -15.53 8.83 1.34
C THR A 275 -16.87 8.31 1.84
N THR A 276 -17.08 7.00 1.80
CA THR A 276 -18.29 6.33 2.29
C THR A 276 -18.10 5.92 3.74
N SER A 277 -18.80 6.57 4.66
CA SER A 277 -18.83 6.19 6.07
C SER A 277 -19.48 4.82 6.24
N PHE A 278 -18.82 3.92 6.98
CA PHE A 278 -19.45 2.69 7.44
C PHE A 278 -20.67 3.06 8.30
N PRO A 279 -21.81 2.35 8.17
CA PRO A 279 -23.02 2.70 8.91
C PRO A 279 -22.75 2.63 10.41
N VAL A 280 -22.74 3.79 11.06
CA VAL A 280 -22.79 3.90 12.53
C VAL A 280 -24.20 3.48 12.92
N ALA A 281 -24.32 2.46 13.78
CA ALA A 281 -25.58 1.81 14.13
C ALA A 281 -26.64 2.72 14.79
N SER A 282 -26.35 4.01 15.02
CA SER A 282 -27.18 4.91 15.82
C SER A 282 -27.85 6.08 15.08
N ASP A 283 -27.47 6.44 13.85
CA ASP A 283 -28.03 7.66 13.25
C ASP A 283 -29.15 7.39 12.23
N SER A 284 -30.35 7.71 12.68
CA SER A 284 -31.56 7.87 11.88
C SER A 284 -31.31 8.66 10.60
N LYS A 285 -31.85 8.16 9.48
CA LYS A 285 -32.00 8.91 8.21
C LYS A 285 -32.29 10.39 8.48
N ILE A 286 -31.32 11.27 8.23
CA ILE A 286 -31.54 12.72 8.27
C ILE A 286 -32.37 13.08 7.04
N MET A 287 -33.70 13.21 7.20
CA MET A 287 -34.55 13.87 6.21
C MET A 287 -34.44 15.38 6.40
N THR A 288 -33.80 16.07 5.46
CA THR A 288 -33.97 17.52 5.33
C THR A 288 -35.22 17.82 4.49
N THR A 289 -35.86 18.96 4.75
CA THR A 289 -37.15 19.38 4.16
C THR A 289 -37.03 19.95 2.75
N ASP A 290 -35.86 19.89 2.12
CA ASP A 290 -35.64 20.38 0.76
C ASP A 290 -35.48 19.22 -0.23
N ARG A 291 -36.30 19.21 -1.27
CA ARG A 291 -36.63 18.03 -2.08
C ARG A 291 -35.67 17.80 -3.26
N THR A 292 -34.40 18.20 -3.17
CA THR A 292 -33.51 18.13 -4.36
C THR A 292 -32.17 17.41 -4.21
N ARG A 293 -31.63 17.09 -3.03
CA ARG A 293 -30.45 16.20 -2.90
C ARG A 293 -30.46 15.51 -1.53
N PHE A 294 -30.45 14.18 -1.52
CA PHE A 294 -30.22 13.40 -0.31
C PHE A 294 -28.74 13.05 -0.30
N THR A 295 -28.01 13.42 0.76
CA THR A 295 -26.61 13.03 0.96
C THR A 295 -26.52 12.23 2.25
N TRP A 296 -25.89 11.06 2.21
CA TRP A 296 -25.43 10.38 3.42
C TRP A 296 -24.06 10.96 3.85
N PRO A 297 -23.83 11.18 5.15
CA PRO A 297 -22.86 12.16 5.60
C PRO A 297 -21.42 11.65 5.58
N LEU A 298 -20.57 12.43 4.94
CA LEU A 298 -19.17 12.60 5.34
C LEU A 298 -19.11 12.70 6.88
N ASN A 299 -18.45 11.78 7.57
CA ASN A 299 -18.33 11.80 9.03
C ASN A 299 -17.24 12.79 9.52
N TYR A 300 -17.06 13.90 8.79
CA TYR A 300 -16.04 14.90 9.07
C TYR A 300 -16.63 16.08 9.82
N CYS A 301 -16.13 16.34 11.02
CA CYS A 301 -16.58 17.45 11.85
C CYS A 301 -15.48 18.54 11.92
N ARG A 302 -15.91 19.81 11.80
CA ARG A 302 -15.05 20.98 12.05
C ARG A 302 -14.64 21.08 13.51
N ASP A 303 -13.57 21.83 13.77
CA ASP A 303 -13.16 22.14 15.14
C ASP A 303 -14.33 22.71 15.97
N ARG A 304 -14.58 22.07 17.11
CA ARG A 304 -15.65 22.38 18.08
C ARG A 304 -17.09 22.28 17.53
N GLN A 305 -17.29 21.62 16.40
CA GLN A 305 -18.62 21.29 15.88
C GLN A 305 -18.94 19.82 16.15
N GLU A 306 -20.18 19.55 16.57
CA GLU A 306 -20.66 18.18 16.78
C GLU A 306 -21.27 17.58 15.52
N GLU A 307 -21.84 18.42 14.66
CA GLU A 307 -22.49 18.01 13.42
C GLU A 307 -21.45 17.83 12.30
N PRO A 308 -21.56 16.77 11.48
CA PRO A 308 -20.67 16.60 10.35
C PRO A 308 -20.96 17.63 9.25
N GLU A 309 -19.95 17.90 8.43
CA GLU A 309 -20.09 18.69 7.21
C GLU A 309 -21.04 18.00 6.21
N LYS A 310 -21.75 18.81 5.43
CA LYS A 310 -22.75 18.32 4.46
C LYS A 310 -22.15 17.88 3.13
N ASP A 311 -20.93 18.32 2.86
CA ASP A 311 -20.16 18.06 1.66
C ASP A 311 -18.65 18.01 1.99
N TYR A 312 -17.84 17.68 0.99
CA TYR A 312 -16.40 17.47 1.15
C TYR A 312 -15.57 18.75 0.98
N ASN A 313 -16.19 19.90 0.71
CA ASN A 313 -15.45 21.11 0.36
C ASN A 313 -14.51 21.55 1.48
N HIS A 314 -14.97 21.53 2.74
CA HIS A 314 -14.13 21.94 3.86
C HIS A 314 -12.97 20.96 4.10
N MET A 315 -13.22 19.66 3.98
CA MET A 315 -12.16 18.66 4.12
C MET A 315 -11.06 18.84 3.06
N PHE A 316 -11.45 19.09 1.81
CA PHE A 316 -10.50 19.34 0.71
C PHE A 316 -9.82 20.71 0.83
N GLN A 317 -10.49 21.72 1.37
CA GLN A 317 -9.85 22.99 1.75
C GLN A 317 -8.73 22.74 2.78
N VAL A 318 -9.00 21.93 3.81
CA VAL A 318 -7.99 21.57 4.81
C VAL A 318 -6.81 20.82 4.17
N MET A 319 -7.08 19.90 3.24
CA MET A 319 -6.02 19.22 2.47
C MET A 319 -5.15 20.21 1.69
N GLU A 320 -5.75 21.18 1.00
CA GLU A 320 -5.01 22.22 0.25
C GLU A 320 -4.17 23.09 1.19
N GLU A 321 -4.76 23.56 2.29
CA GLU A 321 -4.09 24.39 3.29
C GLU A 321 -2.87 23.68 3.89
N GLU A 322 -3.02 22.44 4.34
CA GLU A 322 -1.93 21.69 4.96
C GLU A 322 -0.83 21.35 3.95
N LEU A 323 -1.19 21.04 2.70
CA LEU A 323 -0.23 20.84 1.62
C LEU A 323 0.59 22.10 1.33
N ALA A 324 -0.09 23.25 1.21
CA ALA A 324 0.55 24.54 0.98
C ALA A 324 1.48 24.92 2.14
N LEU A 325 1.03 24.73 3.38
CA LEU A 325 1.84 24.95 4.58
C LEU A 325 3.08 24.05 4.59
N PHE A 326 2.92 22.75 4.35
CA PHE A 326 4.03 21.80 4.34
C PHE A 326 5.10 22.16 3.30
N LYS A 327 4.67 22.53 2.09
CA LYS A 327 5.59 22.92 0.99
C LYS A 327 6.18 24.32 1.13
N SER A 328 5.64 25.16 2.02
CA SER A 328 6.19 26.48 2.30
C SER A 328 7.51 26.43 3.08
N ASP A 329 7.78 25.33 3.78
CA ASP A 329 9.04 25.08 4.47
C ASP A 329 10.12 24.64 3.45
N PRO A 330 11.24 25.37 3.33
CA PRO A 330 12.35 24.98 2.44
C PRO A 330 12.93 23.59 2.73
N ALA A 331 12.81 23.08 3.96
CA ALA A 331 13.23 21.72 4.31
C ALA A 331 12.43 20.64 3.55
N ASN A 332 11.20 20.97 3.13
CA ASN A 332 10.29 20.07 2.43
C ASN A 332 10.25 20.32 0.91
N ALA A 333 11.18 21.10 0.35
CA ALA A 333 11.17 21.50 -1.06
C ALA A 333 11.22 20.31 -2.05
N ALA A 334 11.72 19.16 -1.61
CA ALA A 334 11.73 17.94 -2.41
C ALA A 334 10.35 17.26 -2.53
N PHE A 335 9.38 17.60 -1.68
CA PHE A 335 8.03 17.04 -1.73
C PHE A 335 7.22 17.70 -2.85
N TRP A 336 6.83 16.91 -3.85
CA TRP A 336 6.10 17.37 -5.04
C TRP A 336 4.62 17.64 -4.72
N GLY A 337 4.02 16.83 -3.85
CA GLY A 337 2.65 17.00 -3.36
C GLY A 337 1.84 15.71 -3.35
N PHE A 338 0.51 15.82 -3.32
CA PHE A 338 -0.38 14.68 -3.43
C PHE A 338 -1.65 14.99 -4.22
N ARG A 339 -2.31 13.91 -4.64
CA ARG A 339 -3.72 13.91 -5.07
C ARG A 339 -4.46 12.76 -4.42
N THR A 340 -5.77 12.86 -4.40
CA THR A 340 -6.68 11.82 -3.96
C THR A 340 -7.26 11.08 -5.16
N ILE A 341 -7.44 9.77 -5.03
CA ILE A 341 -8.30 8.97 -5.88
C ILE A 341 -9.57 8.75 -5.08
N TRP A 342 -10.70 9.23 -5.59
CA TRP A 342 -11.96 9.09 -4.89
C TRP A 342 -12.39 7.63 -4.89
N THR A 343 -12.71 7.07 -3.73
CA THR A 343 -13.13 5.66 -3.67
C THR A 343 -14.52 5.49 -3.10
N THR A 344 -15.12 4.36 -3.45
CA THR A 344 -16.43 3.93 -2.96
C THR A 344 -16.41 2.43 -2.76
N THR A 345 -16.96 1.97 -1.64
CA THR A 345 -17.03 0.53 -1.36
C THR A 345 -17.92 -0.18 -2.37
N ARG A 346 -17.39 -1.19 -3.05
CA ARG A 346 -18.06 -1.89 -4.17
C ARG A 346 -19.30 -2.69 -3.75
N GLN A 347 -19.45 -2.96 -2.46
CA GLN A 347 -20.59 -3.68 -1.88
C GLN A 347 -21.82 -2.80 -1.67
N LEU A 348 -21.70 -1.48 -1.81
CA LEU A 348 -22.80 -0.57 -1.53
C LEU A 348 -23.96 -0.70 -2.53
N PRO A 349 -25.20 -0.41 -2.09
CA PRO A 349 -26.34 -0.24 -2.96
C PRO A 349 -26.08 0.80 -4.07
N THR A 350 -26.67 0.60 -5.24
CA THR A 350 -26.54 1.51 -6.40
C THR A 350 -26.77 2.97 -6.05
N ARG A 351 -27.76 3.28 -5.20
CA ARG A 351 -28.04 4.66 -4.79
C ARG A 351 -26.84 5.32 -4.13
N ASP A 352 -26.21 4.62 -3.19
CA ASP A 352 -25.13 5.18 -2.37
C ASP A 352 -23.86 5.36 -3.22
N ILE A 353 -23.64 4.44 -4.18
CA ILE A 353 -22.58 4.58 -5.18
C ILE A 353 -22.80 5.82 -6.07
N ILE A 354 -24.03 6.01 -6.56
CA ILE A 354 -24.38 7.16 -7.41
C ILE A 354 -24.24 8.48 -6.64
N GLU A 355 -24.68 8.53 -5.38
CA GLU A 355 -24.52 9.70 -4.51
C GLU A 355 -23.03 10.00 -4.25
N SER A 356 -22.21 8.99 -4.01
CA SER A 356 -20.74 9.14 -3.88
C SER A 356 -20.08 9.66 -5.16
N MET A 357 -20.48 9.13 -6.32
CA MET A 357 -20.00 9.58 -7.62
C MET A 357 -20.40 11.04 -7.92
N ASP A 358 -21.60 11.48 -7.54
CA ASP A 358 -22.03 12.88 -7.67
C ASP A 358 -21.20 13.81 -6.77
N ASN A 359 -20.90 13.37 -5.55
CA ASN A 359 -19.98 14.07 -4.65
C ASN A 359 -18.58 14.17 -5.25
N CYS A 360 -18.05 13.08 -5.82
CA CYS A 360 -16.76 13.08 -6.51
C CYS A 360 -16.70 14.14 -7.62
N ILE A 361 -17.72 14.19 -8.48
CA ILE A 361 -17.80 15.18 -9.57
C ILE A 361 -17.88 16.59 -9.02
N THR A 362 -18.76 16.84 -8.05
CA THR A 362 -18.93 18.18 -7.45
C THR A 362 -17.64 18.65 -6.78
N THR A 363 -16.97 17.78 -6.01
CA THR A 363 -15.70 18.11 -5.36
C THR A 363 -14.58 18.27 -6.40
N LYS A 364 -14.58 17.52 -7.50
CA LYS A 364 -13.63 17.67 -8.61
C LYS A 364 -13.77 19.03 -9.30
N ILE A 365 -14.99 19.54 -9.44
CA ILE A 365 -15.25 20.89 -9.98
C ILE A 365 -14.65 21.95 -9.04
N SER A 366 -14.84 21.82 -7.74
CA SER A 366 -14.29 22.75 -6.74
C SER A 366 -12.76 22.66 -6.59
N TRP A 367 -12.22 21.44 -6.65
CA TRP A 367 -10.82 21.11 -6.33
C TRP A 367 -10.15 20.27 -7.43
N PRO A 368 -10.06 20.76 -8.67
CA PRO A 368 -9.65 19.96 -9.82
C PRO A 368 -8.25 19.36 -9.68
N HIS A 369 -7.35 20.08 -9.00
CA HIS A 369 -5.97 19.64 -8.80
C HIS A 369 -5.81 18.59 -7.68
N LEU A 370 -6.78 18.43 -6.77
CA LEU A 370 -6.68 17.48 -5.65
C LEU A 370 -7.31 16.10 -5.93
N ILE A 371 -8.16 15.95 -6.95
CA ILE A 371 -8.78 14.66 -7.30
C ILE A 371 -8.22 14.16 -8.64
N ALA A 372 -7.49 13.04 -8.62
CA ALA A 372 -6.87 12.42 -9.78
C ALA A 372 -7.80 11.51 -10.57
N GLY A 373 -8.80 10.91 -9.93
CA GLY A 373 -9.71 9.95 -10.56
C GLY A 373 -10.59 9.23 -9.55
N TYR A 374 -11.10 8.07 -9.96
CA TYR A 374 -12.07 7.26 -9.22
C TYR A 374 -11.68 5.77 -9.16
N ASP A 375 -12.04 5.09 -8.08
CA ASP A 375 -11.78 3.67 -7.83
C ASP A 375 -12.90 3.03 -6.98
N LEU A 376 -12.98 1.69 -7.02
CA LEU A 376 -13.90 0.88 -6.24
C LEU A 376 -13.10 -0.02 -5.31
N VAL A 377 -13.41 0.02 -4.01
CA VAL A 377 -12.62 -0.64 -2.95
C VAL A 377 -13.45 -1.64 -2.13
N GLY A 378 -12.80 -2.33 -1.19
CA GLY A 378 -13.36 -3.37 -0.34
C GLY A 378 -13.08 -4.77 -0.87
N GLN A 379 -13.34 -5.80 -0.04
CA GLN A 379 -13.03 -7.19 -0.37
C GLN A 379 -13.60 -7.58 -1.73
N GLU A 380 -12.73 -7.92 -2.67
CA GLU A 380 -13.11 -8.19 -4.06
C GLU A 380 -13.91 -9.49 -4.19
N ASP A 381 -13.47 -10.57 -3.54
CA ASP A 381 -14.08 -11.91 -3.60
C ASP A 381 -15.56 -11.96 -3.18
N LEU A 382 -15.95 -11.16 -2.17
CA LEU A 382 -17.32 -11.07 -1.68
C LEU A 382 -18.05 -9.81 -2.17
N GLY A 383 -17.36 -8.98 -2.96
CA GLY A 383 -17.87 -7.71 -3.49
C GLY A 383 -18.66 -7.87 -4.78
N ARG A 384 -19.25 -6.76 -5.25
CA ARG A 384 -19.80 -6.71 -6.61
C ARG A 384 -18.65 -6.64 -7.63
N PRO A 385 -18.57 -7.53 -8.63
CA PRO A 385 -17.60 -7.40 -9.70
C PRO A 385 -17.88 -6.15 -10.55
N LEU A 386 -16.87 -5.67 -11.28
CA LEU A 386 -16.97 -4.49 -12.14
C LEU A 386 -18.09 -4.64 -13.18
N ARG A 387 -18.27 -5.85 -13.72
CA ARG A 387 -19.39 -6.20 -14.63
C ARG A 387 -20.75 -5.80 -14.07
N ASP A 388 -20.98 -5.99 -12.78
CA ASP A 388 -22.25 -5.70 -12.12
C ASP A 388 -22.43 -4.21 -11.79
N LEU A 389 -21.35 -3.44 -11.88
CA LEU A 389 -21.30 -2.00 -11.67
C LEU A 389 -21.21 -1.20 -12.97
N LEU A 390 -21.23 -1.87 -14.14
CA LEU A 390 -21.16 -1.21 -15.44
C LEU A 390 -22.22 -0.10 -15.60
N PRO A 391 -23.50 -0.27 -15.22
CA PRO A 391 -24.48 0.81 -15.33
C PRO A 391 -24.06 2.09 -14.59
N GLU A 392 -23.61 1.96 -13.34
CA GLU A 392 -23.12 3.06 -12.51
C GLU A 392 -21.85 3.69 -13.12
N LEU A 393 -20.89 2.87 -13.57
CA LEU A 393 -19.64 3.34 -14.17
C LEU A 393 -19.85 4.08 -15.51
N PHE A 394 -20.78 3.61 -16.35
CA PHE A 394 -21.15 4.30 -17.59
C PHE A 394 -21.96 5.57 -17.33
N TRP A 395 -22.82 5.57 -16.30
CA TRP A 395 -23.49 6.79 -15.84
C TRP A 395 -22.47 7.83 -15.38
N PHE A 396 -21.50 7.43 -14.55
CA PHE A 396 -20.45 8.31 -14.05
C PHE A 396 -19.66 8.96 -15.17
N ARG A 397 -19.17 8.18 -16.14
CA ARG A 397 -18.49 8.70 -17.32
C ARG A 397 -19.31 9.73 -18.08
N LYS A 398 -20.59 9.44 -18.26
CA LYS A 398 -21.50 10.36 -18.95
C LYS A 398 -21.64 11.65 -18.15
N GLN A 399 -21.78 11.59 -16.83
CA GLN A 399 -21.85 12.80 -15.99
C GLN A 399 -20.54 13.58 -16.03
N CYS A 400 -19.38 12.93 -15.90
CA CYS A 400 -18.08 13.58 -16.02
C CYS A 400 -17.93 14.32 -17.35
N ALA A 401 -18.34 13.70 -18.46
CA ALA A 401 -18.32 14.33 -19.78
C ALA A 401 -19.31 15.51 -19.90
N GLN A 402 -20.48 15.44 -19.27
CA GLN A 402 -21.46 16.52 -19.25
C GLN A 402 -20.99 17.73 -18.43
N GLU A 403 -20.35 17.49 -17.30
CA GLU A 403 -19.79 18.53 -16.41
C GLU A 403 -18.40 19.01 -16.87
N GLY A 404 -17.82 18.39 -17.90
CA GLY A 404 -16.52 18.78 -18.43
C GLY A 404 -15.34 18.47 -17.50
N VAL A 405 -15.48 17.48 -16.62
CA VAL A 405 -14.41 17.03 -15.71
C VAL A 405 -13.74 15.76 -16.20
N ASN A 406 -12.43 15.65 -15.95
CA ASN A 406 -11.65 14.47 -16.27
C ASN A 406 -11.41 13.62 -15.02
N LEU A 407 -12.08 12.47 -14.94
CA LEU A 407 -11.99 11.50 -13.85
C LEU A 407 -11.70 10.11 -14.42
N PRO A 408 -10.42 9.76 -14.66
CA PRO A 408 -10.02 8.42 -15.07
C PRO A 408 -10.21 7.40 -13.95
N PHE A 409 -10.16 6.11 -14.31
CA PHE A 409 -10.23 5.01 -13.36
C PHE A 409 -8.86 4.46 -12.98
N PHE A 410 -8.77 3.98 -11.74
CA PHE A 410 -7.59 3.34 -11.14
C PHE A 410 -7.98 2.06 -10.38
N PHE A 411 -8.75 1.20 -11.04
CA PHE A 411 -9.44 0.08 -10.39
C PHE A 411 -8.52 -0.86 -9.62
N HIS A 412 -8.92 -1.20 -8.40
CA HIS A 412 -8.61 -2.51 -7.82
C HIS A 412 -9.19 -3.61 -8.72
N ALA A 413 -8.34 -4.55 -9.13
CA ALA A 413 -8.77 -5.71 -9.90
C ALA A 413 -7.79 -6.88 -9.79
N GLY A 414 -8.33 -8.09 -9.64
CA GLY A 414 -7.56 -9.33 -9.60
C GLY A 414 -6.82 -9.52 -8.27
N GLU A 415 -7.29 -8.93 -7.18
CA GLU A 415 -6.81 -9.20 -5.83
C GLU A 415 -7.46 -10.48 -5.29
N THR A 416 -7.14 -11.61 -5.92
CA THR A 416 -7.80 -12.89 -5.63
C THR A 416 -6.90 -14.09 -5.91
N LEU A 417 -7.22 -15.21 -5.26
CA LEU A 417 -6.68 -16.53 -5.60
C LEU A 417 -7.43 -17.21 -6.76
N GLY A 418 -8.60 -16.69 -7.14
CA GLY A 418 -9.43 -17.17 -8.24
C GLY A 418 -8.73 -17.22 -9.59
N ASP A 419 -9.24 -18.07 -10.48
CA ASP A 419 -8.83 -18.18 -11.89
C ASP A 419 -10.05 -18.53 -12.74
N GLY A 420 -10.54 -17.56 -13.50
CA GLY A 420 -11.73 -17.71 -14.35
C GLY A 420 -13.08 -17.51 -13.66
N ASP A 421 -13.11 -17.11 -12.38
CA ASP A 421 -14.33 -16.68 -11.70
C ASP A 421 -14.68 -15.20 -11.98
N GLU A 422 -15.82 -14.73 -11.45
CA GLU A 422 -16.30 -13.37 -11.71
C GLU A 422 -15.41 -12.27 -11.11
N THR A 423 -14.70 -12.60 -10.02
CA THR A 423 -13.77 -11.70 -9.33
C THR A 423 -12.50 -11.52 -10.12
N ASP A 424 -11.86 -12.61 -10.54
CA ASP A 424 -10.69 -12.61 -11.41
C ASP A 424 -10.99 -11.94 -12.76
N GLN A 425 -12.22 -12.08 -13.27
CA GLN A 425 -12.69 -11.42 -14.48
C GLN A 425 -12.72 -9.88 -14.40
N ASN A 426 -12.63 -9.28 -13.20
CA ASN A 426 -12.47 -7.83 -13.05
C ASN A 426 -11.23 -7.30 -13.78
N LEU A 427 -10.19 -8.12 -13.99
CA LEU A 427 -9.03 -7.74 -14.80
C LEU A 427 -9.42 -7.41 -16.24
N PHE A 428 -10.31 -8.20 -16.85
CA PHE A 428 -10.81 -7.95 -18.21
C PHE A 428 -11.60 -6.65 -18.26
N ASP A 429 -12.53 -6.47 -17.32
CA ASP A 429 -13.38 -5.28 -17.26
C ASP A 429 -12.56 -4.01 -17.00
N ALA A 430 -11.61 -4.03 -16.06
CA ALA A 430 -10.75 -2.89 -15.78
C ALA A 430 -9.96 -2.43 -17.02
N ILE A 431 -9.44 -3.38 -17.81
CA ILE A 431 -8.70 -3.10 -19.05
C ILE A 431 -9.63 -2.58 -20.16
N LEU A 432 -10.83 -3.15 -20.31
CA LEU A 432 -11.82 -2.71 -21.31
C LEU A 432 -12.42 -1.34 -20.95
N LEU A 433 -12.56 -1.06 -19.66
CA LEU A 433 -12.86 0.26 -19.12
C LEU A 433 -11.63 1.18 -19.21
N GLY A 434 -10.48 0.79 -19.77
CA GLY A 434 -9.37 1.71 -19.98
C GLY A 434 -8.85 2.36 -18.69
N THR A 435 -8.80 1.58 -17.61
CA THR A 435 -8.12 1.99 -16.37
C THR A 435 -6.68 2.42 -16.67
N ARG A 436 -6.18 3.42 -15.95
CA ARG A 436 -4.78 3.89 -16.12
C ARG A 436 -3.79 2.95 -15.44
N ARG A 437 -4.19 2.40 -14.31
CA ARG A 437 -3.42 1.48 -13.47
C ARG A 437 -4.37 0.43 -12.87
N ILE A 438 -3.81 -0.70 -12.48
CA ILE A 438 -4.53 -1.79 -11.81
C ILE A 438 -3.97 -1.92 -10.40
N GLY A 439 -4.83 -1.76 -9.39
CA GLY A 439 -4.53 -2.06 -7.99
C GLY A 439 -4.38 -3.57 -7.79
N HIS A 440 -3.28 -3.98 -7.18
CA HIS A 440 -2.80 -5.35 -6.97
C HIS A 440 -2.47 -6.12 -8.25
N GLY A 441 -3.47 -6.44 -9.09
CA GLY A 441 -3.31 -7.32 -10.24
C GLY A 441 -2.73 -8.70 -9.87
N PHE A 442 -3.05 -9.21 -8.68
CA PHE A 442 -2.42 -10.39 -8.09
C PHE A 442 -2.60 -11.64 -8.96
N SER A 443 -3.81 -11.87 -9.48
CA SER A 443 -4.12 -13.03 -10.35
C SER A 443 -3.68 -12.85 -11.82
N LEU A 444 -3.18 -11.67 -12.21
CA LEU A 444 -2.89 -11.34 -13.62
C LEU A 444 -1.91 -12.30 -14.30
N TYR A 445 -0.99 -12.92 -13.54
CA TYR A 445 0.00 -13.85 -14.08
C TYR A 445 -0.62 -15.10 -14.73
N LYS A 446 -1.90 -15.37 -14.46
CA LYS A 446 -2.69 -16.47 -15.03
C LYS A 446 -3.26 -16.13 -16.42
N HIS A 447 -3.21 -14.85 -16.82
CA HIS A 447 -3.88 -14.32 -18.02
C HIS A 447 -2.88 -13.81 -19.07
N PRO A 448 -2.26 -14.69 -19.88
CA PRO A 448 -1.23 -14.28 -20.84
C PRO A 448 -1.71 -13.25 -21.86
N LEU A 449 -2.97 -13.35 -22.32
CA LEU A 449 -3.55 -12.34 -23.22
C LEU A 449 -3.62 -10.97 -22.56
N LEU A 450 -4.05 -10.90 -21.28
CA LEU A 450 -4.17 -9.63 -20.57
C LEU A 450 -2.80 -9.02 -20.29
N ILE A 451 -1.78 -9.84 -20.01
CA ILE A 451 -0.39 -9.38 -19.89
C ILE A 451 0.05 -8.61 -21.15
N ASP A 452 -0.22 -9.15 -22.34
CA ASP A 452 0.12 -8.47 -23.59
C ASP A 452 -0.70 -7.18 -23.77
N MET A 453 -2.00 -7.23 -23.46
CA MET A 453 -2.88 -6.06 -23.56
C MET A 453 -2.45 -4.90 -22.65
N ILE A 454 -2.06 -5.16 -21.40
CA ILE A 454 -1.66 -4.07 -20.48
C ILE A 454 -0.33 -3.45 -20.87
N LYS A 455 0.59 -4.24 -21.45
CA LYS A 455 1.86 -3.75 -21.98
C LYS A 455 1.63 -2.81 -23.17
N ASP A 456 0.77 -3.22 -24.09
CA ASP A 456 0.41 -2.41 -25.26
C ASP A 456 -0.33 -1.13 -24.87
N LYS A 457 -1.27 -1.23 -23.93
CA LYS A 457 -2.07 -0.10 -23.42
C LYS A 457 -1.33 0.76 -22.39
N ARG A 458 -0.12 0.38 -21.97
CA ARG A 458 0.67 1.08 -20.94
C ARG A 458 -0.09 1.22 -19.62
N ILE A 459 -0.71 0.14 -19.17
CA ILE A 459 -1.38 0.06 -17.86
C ILE A 459 -0.37 -0.51 -16.86
N LEU A 460 -0.12 0.22 -15.78
CA LEU A 460 0.80 -0.18 -14.71
C LEU A 460 0.07 -1.00 -13.64
N VAL A 461 0.72 -2.03 -13.11
CA VAL A 461 0.28 -2.77 -11.92
C VAL A 461 0.87 -2.13 -10.66
N GLU A 462 0.02 -1.80 -9.69
CA GLU A 462 0.38 -1.32 -8.36
C GLU A 462 0.42 -2.53 -7.41
N SER A 463 1.61 -2.99 -7.01
CA SER A 463 1.76 -4.22 -6.21
C SER A 463 2.06 -3.91 -4.75
N CYS A 464 1.35 -4.57 -3.83
CA CYS A 464 1.44 -4.36 -2.39
C CYS A 464 1.79 -5.69 -1.66
N PRO A 465 3.06 -6.14 -1.67
CA PRO A 465 3.43 -7.49 -1.25
C PRO A 465 3.09 -7.82 0.20
N ILE A 466 3.27 -6.86 1.13
CA ILE A 466 2.94 -7.08 2.54
C ILE A 466 1.42 -7.24 2.71
N SER A 467 0.62 -6.41 2.04
CA SER A 467 -0.84 -6.54 2.03
C SER A 467 -1.25 -7.93 1.53
N ASN A 468 -0.71 -8.37 0.39
CA ASN A 468 -1.05 -9.66 -0.17
C ASN A 468 -0.62 -10.84 0.74
N GLU A 469 0.46 -10.71 1.50
CA GLU A 469 0.88 -11.71 2.48
C GLU A 469 -0.03 -11.72 3.73
N VAL A 470 -0.24 -10.55 4.35
CA VAL A 470 -1.03 -10.38 5.58
C VAL A 470 -2.49 -10.74 5.35
N LEU A 471 -3.04 -10.39 4.18
CA LEU A 471 -4.40 -10.73 3.75
C LEU A 471 -4.51 -12.15 3.14
N ARG A 472 -3.44 -12.96 3.25
CA ARG A 472 -3.43 -14.41 2.98
C ARG A 472 -3.60 -14.80 1.51
N LEU A 473 -3.21 -13.94 0.57
CA LEU A 473 -3.10 -14.28 -0.85
C LEU A 473 -1.79 -15.01 -1.18
N CYS A 474 -0.75 -14.83 -0.36
CA CYS A 474 0.44 -15.66 -0.42
C CYS A 474 0.98 -15.96 0.99
N GLY A 475 1.51 -17.16 1.20
CA GLY A 475 2.05 -17.55 2.52
C GLY A 475 3.41 -16.93 2.84
N SER A 476 4.07 -16.35 1.84
CA SER A 476 5.38 -15.71 1.93
C SER A 476 5.59 -14.83 0.71
N THR A 477 6.28 -13.71 0.87
CA THR A 477 6.77 -12.88 -0.23
C THR A 477 7.49 -13.67 -1.33
N MET A 478 8.16 -14.80 -1.02
CA MET A 478 8.81 -15.64 -2.04
C MET A 478 7.83 -16.31 -3.02
N SER A 479 6.58 -16.50 -2.61
CA SER A 479 5.51 -17.07 -3.43
C SER A 479 4.67 -16.01 -4.15
N HIS A 480 5.01 -14.73 -3.98
CA HIS A 480 4.30 -13.62 -4.61
C HIS A 480 4.43 -13.66 -6.15
N PRO A 481 3.37 -13.37 -6.93
CA PRO A 481 3.39 -13.51 -8.39
C PRO A 481 4.12 -12.39 -9.15
N LEU A 482 4.40 -11.26 -8.50
CA LEU A 482 5.03 -10.09 -9.14
C LEU A 482 6.31 -10.41 -9.94
N PRO A 483 7.28 -11.23 -9.46
CA PRO A 483 8.45 -11.60 -10.25
C PRO A 483 8.12 -12.25 -11.61
N ALA A 484 7.01 -12.98 -11.71
CA ALA A 484 6.56 -13.61 -12.95
C ALA A 484 5.90 -12.62 -13.93
N LEU A 485 5.37 -11.49 -13.43
CA LEU A 485 4.89 -10.39 -14.24
C LEU A 485 6.07 -9.55 -14.74
N LEU A 486 7.02 -9.24 -13.86
CA LEU A 486 8.25 -8.51 -14.20
C LEU A 486 9.05 -9.24 -15.27
N SER A 487 9.15 -10.57 -15.22
CA SER A 487 9.87 -11.37 -16.23
C SER A 487 9.24 -11.29 -17.64
N ARG A 488 7.92 -11.02 -17.70
CA ARG A 488 7.16 -10.87 -18.94
C ARG A 488 7.05 -9.43 -19.47
N GLY A 489 7.74 -8.49 -18.81
CA GLY A 489 7.78 -7.10 -19.25
C GLY A 489 6.61 -6.25 -18.79
N VAL A 490 5.85 -6.71 -17.78
CA VAL A 490 4.74 -5.94 -17.21
C VAL A 490 5.31 -4.75 -16.42
N PRO A 491 4.86 -3.51 -16.70
CA PRO A 491 5.26 -2.36 -15.92
C PRO A 491 4.58 -2.39 -14.55
N CYS A 492 5.38 -2.38 -13.48
CA CYS A 492 4.88 -2.40 -12.11
C CYS A 492 5.52 -1.29 -11.27
N ALA A 493 4.83 -0.89 -10.20
CA ALA A 493 5.37 -0.16 -9.06
C ALA A 493 5.10 -0.92 -7.76
N LEU A 494 6.00 -0.79 -6.77
CA LEU A 494 5.74 -1.26 -5.41
C LEU A 494 5.00 -0.18 -4.63
N CYS A 495 4.09 -0.60 -3.77
CA CYS A 495 3.22 0.23 -2.95
C CYS A 495 3.03 -0.45 -1.57
N ASN A 496 2.45 0.28 -0.61
CA ASN A 496 2.34 -0.18 0.79
C ASN A 496 0.91 -0.43 1.27
N ASP A 497 -0.09 0.06 0.53
CA ASP A 497 -1.51 -0.14 0.81
C ASP A 497 -1.98 0.49 2.14
N ASP A 498 -1.95 -0.28 3.23
CA ASP A 498 -2.51 0.03 4.54
C ASP A 498 -1.49 -0.13 5.67
N PRO A 499 -0.35 0.56 5.62
CA PRO A 499 0.83 0.17 6.38
C PRO A 499 0.69 0.32 7.90
N ALA A 500 -0.18 1.20 8.41
CA ALA A 500 -0.47 1.30 9.83
C ALA A 500 -1.31 0.12 10.35
N MET A 501 -2.17 -0.45 9.50
CA MET A 501 -3.04 -1.58 9.87
C MET A 501 -2.37 -2.94 9.68
N LEU A 502 -1.51 -3.06 8.66
CA LEU A 502 -0.87 -4.32 8.27
C LEU A 502 0.44 -4.60 9.02
N GLY A 503 0.88 -3.67 9.87
CA GLY A 503 1.95 -3.87 10.84
C GLY A 503 3.28 -3.19 10.50
N GLN A 504 3.38 -2.43 9.40
CA GLN A 504 4.56 -1.62 9.08
C GLN A 504 4.75 -0.49 10.11
N ASP A 505 3.66 0.03 10.69
CA ASP A 505 3.63 1.13 11.68
C ASP A 505 4.27 2.44 11.15
N THR A 506 4.20 2.70 9.84
CA THR A 506 4.70 3.93 9.21
C THR A 506 4.05 4.16 7.85
N ALA A 507 3.94 5.41 7.39
CA ALA A 507 3.40 5.75 6.06
C ALA A 507 4.34 5.39 4.89
N GLY A 508 5.55 4.90 5.16
CA GLY A 508 6.58 4.60 4.15
C GLY A 508 6.36 3.30 3.37
N MET A 509 7.23 3.05 2.40
CA MET A 509 7.29 1.83 1.57
C MET A 509 8.57 1.02 1.82
N SER A 510 9.45 1.43 2.73
CA SER A 510 10.72 0.73 2.97
C SER A 510 10.56 -0.74 3.34
N HIS A 511 9.50 -1.12 4.06
CA HIS A 511 9.23 -2.52 4.39
C HIS A 511 8.91 -3.35 3.14
N ASP A 512 8.03 -2.87 2.26
CA ASP A 512 7.69 -3.53 0.99
C ASP A 512 8.91 -3.62 0.05
N TYR A 513 9.71 -2.56 -0.03
CA TYR A 513 10.97 -2.57 -0.80
C TYR A 513 12.00 -3.54 -0.22
N TRP A 514 12.09 -3.66 1.11
CA TRP A 514 12.98 -4.63 1.75
C TRP A 514 12.55 -6.06 1.45
N GLN A 515 11.25 -6.37 1.60
CA GLN A 515 10.73 -7.70 1.27
C GLN A 515 11.02 -8.08 -0.17
N ALA A 516 10.80 -7.15 -1.10
CA ALA A 516 11.11 -7.36 -2.51
C ALA A 516 12.61 -7.59 -2.75
N LEU A 517 13.49 -6.83 -2.09
CA LEU A 517 14.94 -6.95 -2.24
C LEU A 517 15.49 -8.28 -1.71
N GLN A 518 15.01 -8.69 -0.54
CA GLN A 518 15.48 -9.87 0.16
C GLN A 518 14.84 -11.15 -0.41
N GLY A 519 13.55 -11.12 -0.70
CA GLY A 519 12.75 -12.27 -1.13
C GLY A 519 12.86 -12.60 -2.61
N TRP A 520 13.08 -11.61 -3.51
CA TRP A 520 13.11 -11.86 -4.96
C TRP A 520 14.50 -11.70 -5.55
N GLU A 521 15.20 -12.82 -5.73
CA GLU A 521 16.61 -12.84 -6.12
C GLU A 521 16.90 -12.07 -7.42
N ASN A 522 16.02 -12.22 -8.41
CA ASN A 522 16.15 -11.66 -9.75
C ASN A 522 15.66 -10.20 -9.87
N VAL A 523 15.30 -9.53 -8.77
CA VAL A 523 14.95 -8.10 -8.77
C VAL A 523 16.19 -7.26 -8.43
N GLY A 524 16.76 -7.41 -7.24
CA GLY A 524 17.94 -6.65 -6.83
C GLY A 524 17.76 -5.12 -6.88
N LEU A 525 18.84 -4.38 -6.63
CA LEU A 525 18.78 -2.91 -6.55
C LEU A 525 18.23 -2.24 -7.82
N LEU A 526 18.68 -2.68 -8.99
CA LEU A 526 18.24 -2.10 -10.27
C LEU A 526 16.78 -2.42 -10.60
N GLY A 527 16.27 -3.59 -10.19
CA GLY A 527 14.86 -3.91 -10.36
C GLY A 527 13.97 -3.02 -9.48
N LEU A 528 14.39 -2.77 -8.24
CA LEU A 528 13.72 -1.79 -7.36
C LEU A 528 13.77 -0.37 -7.96
N GLY A 529 14.93 0.04 -8.46
CA GLY A 529 15.10 1.34 -9.13
C GLY A 529 14.16 1.50 -10.32
N SER A 530 14.02 0.44 -11.14
CA SER A 530 13.08 0.45 -12.28
C SER A 530 11.62 0.59 -11.83
N MET A 531 11.21 -0.03 -10.72
CA MET A 531 9.84 0.12 -10.20
C MET A 531 9.60 1.50 -9.57
N ALA A 532 10.61 2.09 -8.92
CA ALA A 532 10.55 3.47 -8.44
C ALA A 532 10.49 4.48 -9.61
N GLU A 533 11.24 4.25 -10.70
CA GLU A 533 11.12 5.08 -11.91
C GLU A 533 9.72 4.97 -12.52
N ASN A 534 9.19 3.75 -12.62
CA ASN A 534 7.85 3.50 -13.14
C ASN A 534 6.80 4.22 -12.30
N SER A 535 6.95 4.26 -10.98
CA SER A 535 5.99 4.94 -10.12
C SER A 535 5.90 6.43 -10.45
N VAL A 536 7.02 7.11 -10.74
CA VAL A 536 7.02 8.51 -11.20
C VAL A 536 6.43 8.65 -12.61
N ARG A 537 6.78 7.74 -13.53
CA ARG A 537 6.31 7.77 -14.92
C ARG A 537 4.79 7.59 -15.05
N TRP A 538 4.19 6.82 -14.16
CA TRP A 538 2.76 6.54 -14.10
C TRP A 538 2.00 7.36 -13.05
N SER A 539 2.59 8.42 -12.50
CA SER A 539 1.87 9.38 -11.67
C SER A 539 0.93 10.27 -12.49
N ALA A 540 -0.23 10.59 -11.92
CA ALA A 540 -1.23 11.55 -12.40
C ALA A 540 -0.99 12.93 -11.76
N PHE A 541 0.16 13.55 -12.06
CA PHE A 541 0.50 14.90 -11.57
C PHE A 541 -0.51 15.97 -11.97
N GLU A 542 -1.13 15.81 -13.13
CA GLU A 542 -2.09 16.75 -13.72
C GLU A 542 -3.24 15.99 -14.39
N ASP A 543 -4.28 16.72 -14.81
CA ASP A 543 -5.35 16.15 -15.60
C ASP A 543 -4.88 16.00 -17.05
N GLU A 544 -4.95 14.79 -17.57
CA GLU A 544 -4.49 14.45 -18.92
C GLU A 544 -5.62 13.74 -19.68
N THR A 545 -5.86 14.03 -20.96
CA THR A 545 -6.69 13.15 -21.80
C THR A 545 -6.03 11.77 -21.95
N PRO A 546 -6.74 10.73 -22.42
CA PRO A 546 -6.14 9.42 -22.69
C PRO A 546 -4.91 9.48 -23.62
N GLU A 547 -4.94 10.37 -24.62
CA GLU A 547 -3.85 10.60 -25.56
C GLU A 547 -2.66 11.27 -24.87
N GLN A 548 -2.91 12.32 -24.07
CA GLN A 548 -1.88 13.01 -23.29
C GLN A 548 -1.22 12.07 -22.27
N TRP A 549 -2.01 11.27 -21.54
CA TRP A 549 -1.51 10.27 -20.59
C TRP A 549 -0.53 9.30 -21.25
N THR A 550 -0.94 8.74 -22.40
CA THR A 550 -0.14 7.76 -23.14
C THR A 550 1.11 8.39 -23.73
N ALA A 551 1.01 9.60 -24.29
CA ALA A 551 2.14 10.35 -24.81
C ALA A 551 3.13 10.70 -23.67
N GLY A 552 2.63 11.19 -22.54
CA GLY A 552 3.40 11.53 -21.36
C GLY A 552 4.22 10.34 -20.82
N ILE A 553 3.66 9.13 -20.80
CA ILE A 553 4.39 7.90 -20.41
C ILE A 553 5.51 7.56 -21.40
N LYS A 554 5.21 7.62 -22.71
CA LYS A 554 6.17 7.29 -23.78
C LYS A 554 7.34 8.27 -23.83
N GLU A 555 7.04 9.54 -23.68
CA GLU A 555 8.00 10.64 -23.80
C GLU A 555 8.64 10.98 -22.45
N ALA A 556 8.24 10.36 -21.34
CA ALA A 556 8.63 10.76 -19.99
C ALA A 556 10.15 10.89 -19.78
N SER A 557 10.98 10.12 -20.50
CA SER A 557 12.45 10.23 -20.38
C SER A 557 13.07 11.40 -21.16
N LEU A 558 12.40 11.91 -22.20
CA LEU A 558 12.95 12.89 -23.15
C LEU A 558 12.07 14.14 -23.33
N GLY A 559 10.88 14.14 -22.77
CA GLY A 559 9.90 15.21 -22.90
C GLY A 559 10.21 16.43 -22.01
N SER A 560 9.28 17.38 -22.06
CA SER A 560 9.33 18.65 -21.33
C SER A 560 8.11 18.90 -20.45
N GLY A 561 7.23 17.92 -20.29
CA GLY A 561 6.07 18.01 -19.39
C GLY A 561 6.43 17.68 -17.93
N VAL A 562 5.47 17.82 -17.02
CA VAL A 562 5.68 17.64 -15.57
C VAL A 562 6.27 16.26 -15.26
N LYS A 563 5.75 15.18 -15.88
CA LYS A 563 6.29 13.82 -15.72
C LYS A 563 7.77 13.73 -16.05
N ALA A 564 8.20 14.37 -17.15
CA ALA A 564 9.58 14.33 -17.58
C ALA A 564 10.51 15.09 -16.62
N ASP A 565 10.05 16.22 -16.09
CA ASP A 565 10.81 16.98 -15.11
C ASP A 565 10.93 16.24 -13.77
N ARG A 566 9.87 15.56 -13.32
CA ARG A 566 9.92 14.71 -12.12
C ARG A 566 10.84 13.51 -12.31
N LEU A 567 10.86 12.88 -13.49
CA LEU A 567 11.80 11.80 -13.78
C LEU A 567 13.25 12.27 -13.80
N LYS A 568 13.56 13.46 -14.34
CA LYS A 568 14.91 14.04 -14.28
C LYS A 568 15.36 14.31 -12.84
N GLN A 569 14.45 14.85 -12.01
CA GLN A 569 14.69 15.07 -10.59
C GLN A 569 14.95 13.74 -9.87
N TRP A 570 14.09 12.75 -10.07
CA TRP A 570 14.24 11.42 -9.48
C TRP A 570 15.55 10.73 -9.93
N ALA A 571 15.89 10.77 -11.21
CA ALA A 571 17.13 10.18 -11.73
C ALA A 571 18.38 10.80 -11.08
N THR A 572 18.34 12.09 -10.75
CA THR A 572 19.41 12.76 -10.02
C THR A 572 19.55 12.23 -8.60
N GLU A 573 18.42 12.07 -7.88
CA GLU A 573 18.43 11.49 -6.53
C GLU A 573 18.83 10.01 -6.54
N TRP A 574 18.45 9.25 -7.57
CA TRP A 574 18.86 7.86 -7.76
C TRP A 574 20.38 7.71 -7.92
N GLU A 575 21.02 8.55 -8.72
CA GLU A 575 22.49 8.52 -8.88
C GLU A 575 23.21 8.94 -7.59
N LYS A 576 22.70 9.95 -6.86
CA LYS A 576 23.23 10.33 -5.54
C LYS A 576 23.12 9.18 -4.54
N PHE A 577 21.99 8.48 -4.54
CA PHE A 577 21.76 7.31 -3.69
C PHE A 577 22.72 6.16 -4.03
N CYS A 578 22.92 5.88 -5.32
CA CYS A 578 23.89 4.87 -5.75
C CYS A 578 25.32 5.25 -5.34
N LEU A 579 25.70 6.52 -5.48
CA LEU A 579 27.00 7.02 -5.02
C LEU A 579 27.15 6.83 -3.50
N TRP A 580 26.14 7.20 -2.71
CA TRP A 580 26.15 7.01 -1.26
C TRP A 580 26.34 5.54 -0.87
N ILE A 581 25.69 4.59 -1.56
CA ILE A 581 25.93 3.15 -1.31
C ILE A 581 27.39 2.78 -1.53
N VAL A 582 27.99 3.27 -2.63
CA VAL A 582 29.39 2.97 -2.96
C VAL A 582 30.35 3.57 -1.93
N GLU A 583 30.08 4.77 -1.44
CA GLU A 583 30.90 5.45 -0.43
C GLU A 583 30.76 4.78 0.95
N GLU A 584 29.54 4.49 1.39
CA GLU A 584 29.26 3.96 2.73
C GLU A 584 29.65 2.47 2.85
N PHE A 585 29.39 1.67 1.81
CA PHE A 585 29.50 0.20 1.87
C PHE A 585 30.56 -0.37 0.92
N GLY A 586 31.30 0.46 0.19
CA GLY A 586 32.29 0.01 -0.79
C GLY A 586 33.62 -0.47 -0.18
N GLU A 587 34.04 0.09 0.97
CA GLU A 587 35.38 -0.14 1.56
C GLU A 587 35.51 -1.43 2.36
N GLU A 588 34.41 -2.07 2.75
CA GLU A 588 34.44 -3.40 3.40
C GLU A 588 34.98 -4.53 2.47
N SER A 589 35.35 -4.20 1.24
CA SER A 589 35.87 -5.12 0.22
C SER A 589 37.38 -5.42 0.32
N GLY A 590 38.07 -4.95 1.36
CA GLY A 590 39.53 -5.07 1.48
C GLY A 590 40.07 -6.27 2.27
N GLN A 591 39.21 -7.06 2.92
CA GLN A 591 39.63 -8.22 3.73
C GLN A 591 38.69 -9.41 3.48
N ALA A 592 38.96 -10.16 2.42
CA ALA A 592 38.53 -11.54 2.27
C ALA A 592 39.65 -12.35 1.60
#